data_AF-A0A0C3EQ07-F1
#
_entry.id   AF-A0A0C3EQ07-F1
#
_cell.length_a   1.000
_cell.length_b   1.000
_cell.length_c   1.000
_cell.angle_alpha   90.00
_cell.angle_beta   90.00
_cell.angle_gamma   90.00
#
_symmetry.space_group_name_H-M   'P 1'
#
loop_
_entity.id
_entity.type
_entity.pdbx_description
1 polymer ?
#
loop_
_entity_poly.entity_id
_entity_poly.type
_entity_poly.pdbx_seq_one_letter_code
_entity_poly.pdbx_strand_id
1 'polypeptide(L)'
;MRQRINTSILEHFYFLRFEVENHFELVEVYVTQPSESVSRRLINRKGYRNTLVEKVELAVAMDVQRRKVDGQGFQQSKSLERLARLLDQLGQSCLEFTAIKALKQLPDKSRKEYAKLIRLVGKSLKLVIINIDDANTRQGLKIGRRIPKITARLTTAFEQDASGMRNSAVVDFQLNRMIHLLSELADALLAANFGPAVRLQNYKQLKNAAHAMTAQDDEFTVERLALTRSGSTIATLRAEHATSGKMMAVYKEGESQKVIEELYGVDQWKRVYPKVAPTVLSHHVEQGDELGSMVIEHLPGRTLESLLLNDQWKSAKQLAHTLQRTLRKIWKTSRTNEPAQPEYMQQLRKRMPETRHTHPTLFHTHQTICGLPRPSFDELIDRVEPLERQLRAPFSVLIHGDFNVDNLIYDELKNRIYFIDLHRASYSDYVQDLSVLMASIYRLPIMDAAPRAELMGLIRQLYQFARRFAKENNDVSFDARLAIALGRSFATSTRFIYDKRFANRLALRASYLLEAITLLPPEKIEKYRLPLEDIFSD
;
A
#
# COMPACT_ATOMS: atom_id res chain seq x y z
N MET A 1 -19.48 28.24 5.55
CA MET A 1 -18.30 29.02 6.01
C MET A 1 -17.14 28.07 6.23
N ARG A 2 -16.03 28.18 5.46
CA ARG A 2 -14.80 27.42 5.74
C ARG A 2 -14.35 27.75 7.17
N GLN A 3 -14.36 26.77 8.08
CA GLN A 3 -13.88 26.99 9.45
C GLN A 3 -12.38 27.30 9.37
N ARG A 4 -12.02 28.56 9.62
CA ARG A 4 -10.63 29.03 9.63
C ARG A 4 -9.78 28.16 10.58
N ILE A 5 -8.54 27.93 10.18
CA ILE A 5 -7.51 27.34 11.03
C ILE A 5 -7.41 28.16 12.32
N ASN A 6 -7.20 27.50 13.45
CA ASN A 6 -7.05 28.18 14.73
C ASN A 6 -5.84 29.14 14.71
N THR A 7 -6.10 30.41 15.00
CA THR A 7 -5.09 31.49 14.96
C THR A 7 -3.88 31.21 15.85
N SER A 8 -4.07 30.56 17.00
CA SER A 8 -2.97 30.21 17.92
C SER A 8 -1.99 29.23 17.28
N ILE A 9 -2.48 28.28 16.47
CA ILE A 9 -1.61 27.36 15.72
C ILE A 9 -0.76 28.15 14.72
N LEU A 10 -1.37 29.07 13.97
CA LEU A 10 -0.69 29.89 12.96
C LEU A 10 0.36 30.81 13.59
N GLU A 11 0.06 31.39 14.75
CA GLU A 11 0.98 32.25 15.49
C GLU A 11 2.22 31.47 15.96
N HIS A 12 2.03 30.33 16.65
CA HIS A 12 3.14 29.51 17.12
C HIS A 12 3.97 28.96 15.96
N PHE A 13 3.32 28.57 14.85
CA PHE A 13 4.01 28.14 13.64
C PHE A 13 4.83 29.27 13.01
N TYR A 14 4.29 30.48 12.95
CA TYR A 14 5.01 31.65 12.42
C TYR A 14 6.30 31.92 13.19
N PHE A 15 6.23 31.89 14.52
CA PHE A 15 7.42 32.04 15.37
C PHE A 15 8.39 30.88 15.22
N LEU A 16 7.91 29.64 15.10
CA LEU A 16 8.75 28.47 14.85
C LEU A 16 9.54 28.60 13.53
N ARG A 17 8.86 29.01 12.46
CA ARG A 17 9.51 29.24 11.17
C ARG A 17 10.60 30.29 11.28
N PHE A 18 10.30 31.44 11.88
CA PHE A 18 11.28 32.50 12.09
C PHE A 18 12.47 32.04 12.93
N GLU A 19 12.22 31.21 13.95
CA GLU A 19 13.28 30.62 14.76
C GLU A 19 14.18 29.67 13.96
N VAL A 20 13.62 28.89 13.07
CA VAL A 20 14.41 28.02 12.18
C VAL A 20 15.17 28.87 11.15
N GLU A 21 14.60 29.95 10.62
CA GLU A 21 15.33 30.92 9.79
C GLU A 21 16.56 31.49 10.51
N ASN A 22 16.42 31.85 11.79
CA ASN A 22 17.56 32.28 12.63
C ASN A 22 18.63 31.19 12.78
N HIS A 23 18.24 29.91 12.92
CA HIS A 23 19.20 28.80 12.94
C HIS A 23 19.96 28.68 11.62
N PHE A 24 19.31 28.91 10.47
CA PHE A 24 19.98 28.93 9.17
C PHE A 24 20.98 30.08 9.04
N GLU A 25 20.62 31.27 9.50
CA GLU A 25 21.54 32.42 9.49
C GLU A 25 22.76 32.17 10.38
N LEU A 26 22.56 31.59 11.58
CA LEU A 26 23.65 31.24 12.49
C LEU A 26 24.52 30.10 11.97
N VAL A 27 23.93 29.05 11.37
CA VAL A 27 24.71 27.92 10.85
C VAL A 27 25.50 28.31 9.60
N GLU A 28 24.99 29.22 8.77
CA GLU A 28 25.73 29.79 7.65
C GLU A 28 26.99 30.53 8.13
N VAL A 29 26.86 31.36 9.17
CA VAL A 29 28.00 32.04 9.79
C VAL A 29 28.98 31.03 10.38
N TYR A 30 28.47 30.04 11.13
CA TYR A 30 29.31 29.00 11.74
C TYR A 30 30.06 28.16 10.70
N VAL A 31 29.41 27.78 9.60
CA VAL A 31 30.04 27.00 8.53
C VAL A 31 31.08 27.82 7.78
N THR A 32 30.85 29.12 7.60
CA THR A 32 31.82 30.03 6.99
C THR A 32 33.06 30.19 7.88
N GLN A 33 32.85 30.42 9.19
CA GLN A 33 33.91 30.64 10.17
C GLN A 33 33.54 29.94 11.49
N PRO A 34 33.96 28.67 11.67
CA PRO A 34 33.63 27.91 12.87
C PRO A 34 34.19 28.56 14.13
N SER A 35 33.31 28.96 15.05
CA SER A 35 33.68 29.59 16.32
C SER A 35 32.78 29.09 17.46
N GLU A 36 33.36 29.03 18.66
CA GLU A 36 32.65 28.55 19.85
C GLU A 36 31.50 29.48 20.27
N SER A 37 31.68 30.79 20.07
CA SER A 37 30.64 31.78 20.37
C SER A 37 29.40 31.57 19.50
N VAL A 38 29.55 31.34 18.20
CA VAL A 38 28.43 31.08 17.28
C VAL A 38 27.82 29.71 17.57
N SER A 39 28.62 28.66 17.81
CA SER A 39 28.05 27.35 18.17
C SER A 39 27.23 27.39 19.45
N ARG A 40 27.71 28.10 20.49
CA ARG A 40 26.98 28.24 21.76
C ARG A 40 25.67 29.02 21.57
N ARG A 41 25.69 30.10 20.78
CA ARG A 41 24.46 30.83 20.41
C ARG A 41 23.45 29.92 19.73
N LEU A 42 23.91 29.08 18.80
CA LEU A 42 23.07 28.17 18.04
C LEU A 42 22.47 27.07 18.94
N ILE A 43 23.27 26.49 19.84
CA ILE A 43 22.83 25.47 20.81
C ILE A 43 21.83 26.04 21.82
N ASN A 44 22.07 27.23 22.36
CA ASN A 44 21.22 27.85 23.39
C ASN A 44 19.78 28.12 22.90
N ARG A 45 19.58 28.24 21.58
CA ARG A 45 18.27 28.47 20.97
C ARG A 45 17.43 27.21 20.80
N LYS A 46 18.03 26.03 21.00
CA LYS A 46 17.33 24.72 20.96
C LYS A 46 16.09 24.70 21.85
N GLY A 47 16.21 25.20 23.09
CA GLY A 47 15.11 25.19 24.06
C GLY A 47 13.91 25.98 23.57
N TYR A 48 14.14 27.18 23.04
CA TYR A 48 13.07 28.02 22.50
C TYR A 48 12.37 27.37 21.30
N ARG A 49 13.15 26.79 20.36
CA ARG A 49 12.60 26.04 19.22
C ARG A 49 11.72 24.89 19.68
N ASN A 50 12.20 24.07 20.62
CA ASN A 50 11.45 22.93 21.16
C ASN A 50 10.13 23.38 21.79
N THR A 51 10.14 24.46 22.60
CA THR A 51 8.92 25.02 23.19
C THR A 51 7.91 25.48 22.13
N LEU A 52 8.36 26.05 21.01
CA LEU A 52 7.47 26.45 19.93
C LEU A 52 6.81 25.24 19.25
N VAL A 53 7.54 24.14 19.06
CA VAL A 53 7.00 22.88 18.52
C VAL A 53 5.95 22.31 19.46
N GLU A 54 6.26 22.21 20.75
CA GLU A 54 5.32 21.75 21.78
C GLU A 54 4.05 22.59 21.80
N LYS A 55 4.17 23.92 21.70
CA LYS A 55 3.01 24.82 21.61
C LYS A 55 2.15 24.57 20.36
N VAL A 56 2.77 24.31 19.20
CA VAL A 56 2.02 23.93 17.99
C VAL A 56 1.31 22.59 18.19
N GLU A 57 2.00 21.58 18.72
CA GLU A 57 1.43 20.25 18.94
C GLU A 57 0.24 20.28 19.91
N LEU A 58 0.36 21.02 21.02
CA LEU A 58 -0.73 21.21 21.98
C LEU A 58 -1.92 21.93 21.35
N ALA A 59 -1.68 23.02 20.61
CA ALA A 59 -2.75 23.76 19.95
C ALA A 59 -3.45 22.93 18.87
N VAL A 60 -2.71 22.11 18.11
CA VAL A 60 -3.28 21.16 17.15
C VAL A 60 -4.10 20.09 17.87
N ALA A 61 -3.58 19.48 18.95
CA ALA A 61 -4.29 18.45 19.70
C ALA A 61 -5.65 18.94 20.21
N MET A 62 -5.70 20.16 20.76
CA MET A 62 -6.96 20.79 21.20
C MET A 62 -7.92 21.09 20.05
N ASP A 63 -7.39 21.50 18.89
CA ASP A 63 -8.19 21.84 17.72
C ASP A 63 -8.77 20.60 17.05
N VAL A 64 -7.99 19.52 16.87
CA VAL A 64 -8.48 18.28 16.23
C VAL A 64 -9.50 17.53 17.06
N GLN A 65 -9.46 17.61 18.39
CA GLN A 65 -10.49 17.04 19.28
C GLN A 65 -11.89 17.60 19.00
N ARG A 66 -11.97 18.84 18.51
CA ARG A 66 -13.24 19.54 18.22
C ARG A 66 -13.69 19.36 16.77
N ARG A 67 -12.91 18.66 15.95
CA ARG A 67 -13.14 18.50 14.51
C ARG A 67 -13.47 17.06 14.16
N LYS A 68 -14.24 16.90 13.08
CA LYS A 68 -14.50 15.59 12.48
C LYS A 68 -13.20 15.03 11.89
N VAL A 69 -12.83 13.79 12.21
CA VAL A 69 -11.54 13.16 11.86
C VAL A 69 -11.26 13.12 10.35
N ASP A 70 -12.31 13.04 9.53
CA ASP A 70 -12.26 13.05 8.07
C ASP A 70 -12.54 14.44 7.46
N GLY A 71 -12.73 15.47 8.28
CA GLY A 71 -13.04 16.83 7.83
C GLY A 71 -11.81 17.59 7.34
N GLN A 72 -11.99 18.49 6.37
CA GLN A 72 -10.93 19.36 5.83
C GLN A 72 -10.16 20.10 6.94
N GLY A 73 -10.85 20.59 7.96
CA GLY A 73 -10.22 21.28 9.08
C GLY A 73 -9.29 20.39 9.93
N PHE A 74 -9.67 19.12 10.13
CA PHE A 74 -8.80 18.16 10.84
C PHE A 74 -7.53 17.90 10.04
N GLN A 75 -7.67 17.68 8.74
CA GLN A 75 -6.52 17.44 7.84
C GLN A 75 -5.59 18.66 7.76
N GLN A 76 -6.15 19.87 7.71
CA GLN A 76 -5.37 21.10 7.77
C GLN A 76 -4.55 21.20 9.06
N SER A 77 -5.15 20.99 10.22
CA SER A 77 -4.44 21.05 11.51
C SER A 77 -3.37 19.96 11.65
N LYS A 78 -3.64 18.72 11.21
CA LYS A 78 -2.61 17.67 11.16
C LYS A 78 -1.49 17.97 10.16
N SER A 79 -1.78 18.66 9.07
CA SER A 79 -0.76 19.10 8.12
C SER A 79 0.17 20.14 8.72
N LEU A 80 -0.36 21.05 9.55
CA LEU A 80 0.45 22.03 10.29
C LEU A 80 1.37 21.39 11.32
N GLU A 81 0.87 20.40 12.04
CA GLU A 81 1.67 19.60 12.97
C GLU A 81 2.83 18.91 12.24
N ARG A 82 2.57 18.31 11.06
CA ARG A 82 3.63 17.71 10.24
C ARG A 82 4.65 18.74 9.79
N LEU A 83 4.21 19.90 9.29
CA LEU A 83 5.10 20.98 8.88
C LEU A 83 5.96 21.48 10.04
N ALA A 84 5.39 21.63 11.24
CA ALA A 84 6.12 22.08 12.42
C ALA A 84 7.21 21.09 12.84
N ARG A 85 6.92 19.78 12.79
CA ARG A 85 7.95 18.74 13.04
C ARG A 85 9.07 18.76 12.01
N LEU A 86 8.75 18.98 10.72
CA LEU A 86 9.77 19.09 9.67
C LEU A 86 10.64 20.35 9.84
N LEU A 87 10.05 21.48 10.25
CA LEU A 87 10.77 22.69 10.62
C LEU A 87 11.72 22.44 11.81
N ASP A 88 11.26 21.74 12.85
CA ASP A 88 12.08 21.35 13.99
C ASP A 88 13.29 20.50 13.56
N GLN A 89 13.06 19.48 12.72
CA GLN A 89 14.11 18.62 12.20
C GLN A 89 15.14 19.40 11.35
N LEU A 90 14.70 20.39 10.56
CA LEU A 90 15.60 21.30 9.84
C LEU A 90 16.41 22.17 10.80
N GLY A 91 15.77 22.73 11.82
CA GLY A 91 16.45 23.48 12.88
C GLY A 91 17.49 22.61 13.59
N GLN A 92 17.14 21.38 13.96
CA GLN A 92 18.04 20.42 14.58
C GLN A 92 19.21 20.07 13.66
N SER A 93 18.96 19.91 12.37
CA SER A 93 20.02 19.67 11.38
C SER A 93 21.03 20.82 11.30
N CYS A 94 20.61 22.06 11.58
CA CYS A 94 21.53 23.20 11.70
C CYS A 94 22.46 23.06 12.93
N LEU A 95 21.92 22.59 14.07
CA LEU A 95 22.71 22.39 15.29
C LEU A 95 23.78 21.31 15.11
N GLU A 96 23.45 20.25 14.40
CA GLU A 96 24.33 19.10 14.19
C GLU A 96 25.63 19.47 13.45
N PHE A 97 25.65 20.55 12.64
CA PHE A 97 26.90 21.09 12.06
C PHE A 97 27.94 21.46 13.12
N THR A 98 27.50 21.89 14.31
CA THR A 98 28.42 22.24 15.40
C THR A 98 29.21 21.04 15.93
N ALA A 99 28.69 19.82 15.73
CA ALA A 99 29.35 18.57 16.11
C ALA A 99 30.30 18.02 15.04
N ILE A 100 30.29 18.55 13.81
CA ILE A 100 31.10 18.03 12.70
C ILE A 100 32.54 18.56 12.81
N LYS A 101 33.44 17.75 13.39
CA LYS A 101 34.87 18.11 13.52
C LYS A 101 35.55 18.37 12.18
N ALA A 102 35.22 17.57 11.15
CA ALA A 102 35.78 17.69 9.81
C ALA A 102 35.56 19.07 9.18
N LEU A 103 34.48 19.78 9.54
CA LEU A 103 34.17 21.12 9.05
C LEU A 103 35.29 22.14 9.38
N LYS A 104 35.91 22.01 10.55
CA LYS A 104 37.01 22.90 10.97
C LYS A 104 38.29 22.67 10.18
N GLN A 105 38.46 21.47 9.61
CA GLN A 105 39.63 21.05 8.85
C GLN A 105 39.51 21.37 7.35
N LEU A 106 38.32 21.80 6.89
CA LEU A 106 38.10 22.14 5.49
C LEU A 106 38.76 23.48 5.11
N PRO A 107 39.26 23.62 3.88
CA PRO A 107 39.72 24.90 3.34
C PRO A 107 38.62 25.97 3.38
N ASP A 108 39.01 27.24 3.49
CA ASP A 108 38.07 28.38 3.49
C ASP A 108 37.17 28.41 2.26
N LYS A 109 37.71 28.06 1.09
CA LYS A 109 36.93 27.99 -0.16
C LYS A 109 35.79 26.96 -0.05
N SER A 110 36.08 25.77 0.47
CA SER A 110 35.07 24.71 0.72
C SER A 110 34.02 25.16 1.72
N ARG A 111 34.45 25.73 2.85
CA ARG A 111 33.54 26.25 3.88
C ARG A 111 32.57 27.29 3.32
N LYS A 112 33.09 28.23 2.54
CA LYS A 112 32.26 29.25 1.87
C LYS A 112 31.28 28.64 0.88
N GLU A 113 31.66 27.56 0.18
CA GLU A 113 30.74 26.89 -0.76
C GLU A 113 29.63 26.12 -0.04
N TYR A 114 29.95 25.38 1.03
CA TYR A 114 28.94 24.77 1.89
C TYR A 114 28.01 25.82 2.51
N ALA A 115 28.53 26.95 2.98
CA ALA A 115 27.71 28.05 3.49
C ALA A 115 26.74 28.60 2.43
N LYS A 116 27.18 28.72 1.17
CA LYS A 116 26.27 29.11 0.06
C LYS A 116 25.17 28.09 -0.17
N LEU A 117 25.48 26.79 -0.11
CA LEU A 117 24.48 25.73 -0.25
C LEU A 117 23.45 25.75 0.89
N ILE A 118 23.91 25.91 2.13
CA ILE A 118 23.05 26.12 3.31
C ILE A 118 22.15 27.34 3.12
N ARG A 119 22.70 28.45 2.64
CA ARG A 119 21.93 29.66 2.32
C ARG A 119 20.84 29.40 1.28
N LEU A 120 21.09 28.55 0.27
CA LEU A 120 20.09 28.18 -0.73
C LEU A 120 18.94 27.36 -0.12
N VAL A 121 19.26 26.44 0.81
CA VAL A 121 18.25 25.71 1.59
C VAL A 121 17.44 26.69 2.46
N GLY A 122 18.11 27.58 3.21
CA GLY A 122 17.46 28.60 4.03
C GLY A 122 16.58 29.57 3.23
N LYS A 123 17.01 29.99 2.03
CA LYS A 123 16.18 30.80 1.11
C LYS A 123 14.94 30.06 0.61
N SER A 124 14.95 28.72 0.61
CA SER A 124 13.79 27.91 0.24
C SER A 124 12.81 27.79 1.40
N LEU A 125 13.30 27.78 2.64
CA LEU A 125 12.48 27.85 3.86
C LEU A 125 11.62 29.13 3.92
N LYS A 126 12.16 30.28 3.48
CA LYS A 126 11.42 31.55 3.45
C LYS A 126 10.15 31.52 2.59
N LEU A 127 10.05 30.56 1.67
CA LEU A 127 8.85 30.34 0.86
C LEU A 127 7.72 29.67 1.63
N VAL A 128 8.00 29.05 2.78
CA VAL A 128 7.00 28.36 3.60
C VAL A 128 6.15 29.43 4.29
N ILE A 129 4.99 29.72 3.73
CA ILE A 129 3.99 30.61 4.33
C ILE A 129 2.67 29.88 4.23
N ILE A 130 2.08 29.52 5.38
CA ILE A 130 0.74 28.98 5.37
C ILE A 130 -0.23 30.14 5.18
N ASN A 131 -0.61 30.36 3.92
CA ASN A 131 -1.84 31.05 3.60
C ASN A 131 -2.88 30.00 3.21
N ILE A 132 -4.11 30.23 3.64
CA ILE A 132 -5.25 29.32 3.44
C ILE A 132 -5.64 29.25 1.95
N ASP A 133 -5.23 30.23 1.14
CA ASP A 133 -5.57 30.36 -0.27
C ASP A 133 -4.39 29.97 -1.16
N ASP A 134 -4.44 28.78 -1.79
CA ASP A 134 -3.67 28.27 -2.95
C ASP A 134 -2.13 28.48 -3.01
N ALA A 135 -1.58 29.12 -1.98
CA ALA A 135 -0.20 29.55 -1.86
C ALA A 135 0.68 28.37 -1.49
N ASN A 136 0.18 27.45 -0.66
CA ASN A 136 0.88 26.24 -0.25
C ASN A 136 1.27 25.38 -1.47
N THR A 137 0.38 25.25 -2.46
CA THR A 137 0.66 24.54 -3.72
C THR A 137 1.82 25.18 -4.47
N ARG A 138 1.73 26.48 -4.75
CA ARG A 138 2.77 27.21 -5.49
C ARG A 138 4.10 27.19 -4.76
N GLN A 139 4.08 27.27 -3.43
CA GLN A 139 5.28 27.21 -2.60
C GLN A 139 5.92 25.82 -2.61
N GLY A 140 5.14 24.76 -2.39
CA GLY A 140 5.60 23.37 -2.47
C GLY A 140 6.26 23.09 -3.81
N LEU A 141 5.63 23.46 -4.92
CA LEU A 141 6.21 23.31 -6.26
C LEU A 141 7.47 24.16 -6.48
N LYS A 142 7.51 25.40 -5.97
CA LYS A 142 8.71 26.25 -6.05
C LYS A 142 9.88 25.66 -5.27
N ILE A 143 9.62 25.10 -4.08
CA ILE A 143 10.63 24.40 -3.28
C ILE A 143 11.09 23.14 -4.01
N GLY A 144 10.16 22.33 -4.51
CA GLY A 144 10.44 21.14 -5.31
C GLY A 144 11.35 21.42 -6.51
N ARG A 145 11.13 22.52 -7.24
CA ARG A 145 11.98 22.94 -8.37
C ARG A 145 13.39 23.41 -7.97
N ARG A 146 13.60 23.79 -6.70
CA ARG A 146 14.93 24.20 -6.20
C ARG A 146 15.76 23.01 -5.74
N ILE A 147 15.12 21.94 -5.27
CA ILE A 147 15.81 20.74 -4.73
C ILE A 147 16.81 20.15 -5.74
N PRO A 148 16.44 19.79 -6.99
CA PRO A 148 17.39 19.26 -7.96
C PRO A 148 18.56 20.20 -8.26
N LYS A 149 18.32 21.52 -8.22
CA LYS A 149 19.37 22.53 -8.44
C LYS A 149 20.38 22.59 -7.30
N ILE A 150 19.90 22.44 -6.06
CA ILE A 150 20.76 22.41 -4.87
C ILE A 150 21.56 21.09 -4.86
N THR A 151 20.91 19.97 -5.14
CA THR A 151 21.55 18.65 -5.22
C THR A 151 22.62 18.63 -6.32
N ALA A 152 22.31 19.08 -7.54
CA ALA A 152 23.27 19.14 -8.63
C ALA A 152 24.48 20.03 -8.28
N ARG A 153 24.24 21.17 -7.62
CA ARG A 153 25.35 22.05 -7.18
C ARG A 153 26.21 21.39 -6.09
N LEU A 154 25.61 20.65 -5.16
CA LEU A 154 26.39 19.90 -4.16
C LEU A 154 27.30 18.88 -4.86
N THR A 155 26.79 18.15 -5.85
CA THR A 155 27.57 17.17 -6.63
C THR A 155 28.71 17.86 -7.39
N THR A 156 28.40 18.89 -8.17
CA THR A 156 29.39 19.51 -9.07
C THR A 156 30.37 20.45 -8.37
N ALA A 157 30.02 21.04 -7.22
CA ALA A 157 30.90 21.99 -6.52
C ALA A 157 32.22 21.38 -6.03
N PHE A 158 32.28 20.06 -5.90
CA PHE A 158 33.45 19.35 -5.38
C PHE A 158 33.98 18.27 -6.34
N GLU A 159 33.52 18.26 -7.59
CA GLU A 159 34.12 17.44 -8.65
C GLU A 159 35.60 17.85 -8.83
N GLN A 160 36.46 16.84 -9.01
CA GLN A 160 37.90 17.05 -9.12
C GLN A 160 38.23 17.68 -10.47
N ASP A 161 38.41 19.00 -10.48
CA ASP A 161 39.36 19.68 -11.36
C ASP A 161 39.63 21.13 -10.89
N ALA A 162 40.91 21.43 -10.64
CA ALA A 162 41.52 22.75 -10.47
C ALA A 162 41.00 23.76 -9.41
N SER A 163 39.89 23.50 -8.68
CA SER A 163 39.22 24.53 -7.86
C SER A 163 39.84 24.81 -6.47
N GLY A 164 40.71 23.92 -5.97
CA GLY A 164 41.26 23.99 -4.61
C GLY A 164 40.21 23.78 -3.51
N MET A 165 39.02 23.29 -3.88
CA MET A 165 37.96 22.88 -2.96
C MET A 165 38.06 21.40 -2.65
N ARG A 166 37.84 21.05 -1.38
CA ARG A 166 37.76 19.68 -0.86
C ARG A 166 36.37 19.44 -0.26
N ASN A 167 35.76 18.29 -0.51
CA ASN A 167 34.52 17.88 0.15
C ASN A 167 34.79 17.18 1.50
N SER A 168 33.72 16.95 2.24
CA SER A 168 33.71 16.10 3.42
C SER A 168 32.43 15.27 3.41
N ALA A 169 32.55 13.94 3.34
CA ALA A 169 31.41 13.03 3.30
C ALA A 169 30.40 13.27 4.44
N VAL A 170 30.85 13.65 5.63
CA VAL A 170 29.97 13.95 6.78
C VAL A 170 29.20 15.27 6.58
N VAL A 171 29.81 16.26 5.93
CA VAL A 171 29.16 17.55 5.62
C VAL A 171 28.20 17.37 4.46
N ASP A 172 28.59 16.59 3.44
CA ASP A 172 27.75 16.22 2.31
C ASP A 172 26.51 15.45 2.77
N PHE A 173 26.70 14.46 3.66
CA PHE A 173 25.61 13.71 4.27
C PHE A 173 24.64 14.65 5.01
N GLN A 174 25.17 15.56 5.84
CA GLN A 174 24.33 16.47 6.60
C GLN A 174 23.54 17.42 5.70
N LEU A 175 24.16 17.93 4.63
CA LEU A 175 23.48 18.78 3.67
C LEU A 175 22.43 18.00 2.86
N ASN A 176 22.74 16.77 2.44
CA ASN A 176 21.77 15.88 1.78
C ASN A 176 20.56 15.59 2.69
N ARG A 177 20.77 15.41 4.01
CA ARG A 177 19.68 15.29 4.99
C ARG A 177 18.81 16.55 5.03
N MET A 178 19.40 17.75 4.99
CA MET A 178 18.63 19.00 4.90
C MET A 178 17.84 19.12 3.58
N ILE A 179 18.43 18.70 2.46
CA ILE A 179 17.77 18.68 1.15
C ILE A 179 16.59 17.70 1.16
N HIS A 180 16.76 16.52 1.76
CA HIS A 180 15.68 15.54 1.95
C HIS A 180 14.54 16.12 2.81
N LEU A 181 14.86 16.73 3.95
CA LEU A 181 13.85 17.39 4.80
C LEU A 181 13.12 18.52 4.06
N LEU A 182 13.80 19.25 3.18
CA LEU A 182 13.18 20.25 2.32
C LEU A 182 12.20 19.62 1.30
N SER A 183 12.49 18.40 0.82
CA SER A 183 11.57 17.61 -0.02
C SER A 183 10.31 17.20 0.76
N GLU A 184 10.49 16.65 1.96
CA GLU A 184 9.38 16.30 2.85
C GLU A 184 8.50 17.51 3.19
N LEU A 185 9.12 18.68 3.36
CA LEU A 185 8.43 19.94 3.61
C LEU A 185 7.57 20.36 2.39
N ALA A 186 8.11 20.23 1.18
CA ALA A 186 7.37 20.51 -0.04
C ALA A 186 6.20 19.53 -0.24
N ASP A 187 6.39 18.25 0.05
CA ASP A 187 5.34 17.24 0.04
C ASP A 187 4.24 17.56 1.06
N ALA A 188 4.62 17.95 2.28
CA ALA A 188 3.67 18.34 3.31
C ALA A 188 2.85 19.59 2.92
N LEU A 189 3.45 20.56 2.21
CA LEU A 189 2.74 21.72 1.68
C LEU A 189 1.73 21.35 0.59
N LEU A 190 2.08 20.42 -0.31
CA LEU A 190 1.14 19.90 -1.31
C LEU A 190 0.00 19.13 -0.64
N ALA A 191 0.33 18.26 0.31
CA ALA A 191 -0.62 17.45 1.05
C ALA A 191 -1.63 18.28 1.85
N ALA A 192 -1.24 19.47 2.32
CA ALA A 192 -2.13 20.38 3.05
C ALA A 192 -3.31 20.87 2.20
N ASN A 193 -3.16 20.97 0.87
CA ASN A 193 -4.20 21.43 -0.04
C ASN A 193 -4.95 20.26 -0.69
N PHE A 194 -4.20 19.27 -1.18
CA PHE A 194 -4.78 18.18 -1.99
C PHE A 194 -5.10 16.92 -1.17
N GLY A 195 -4.55 16.78 0.03
CA GLY A 195 -4.70 15.61 0.89
C GLY A 195 -3.41 14.77 1.01
N PRO A 196 -3.34 13.86 2.01
CA PRO A 196 -2.11 13.20 2.46
C PRO A 196 -1.49 12.21 1.45
N ALA A 197 -2.19 11.90 0.35
CA ALA A 197 -1.69 11.03 -0.71
C ALA A 197 -0.80 11.75 -1.74
N VAL A 198 -0.85 13.08 -1.78
CA VAL A 198 -0.12 13.87 -2.78
C VAL A 198 1.31 14.15 -2.34
N ARG A 199 2.26 13.96 -3.26
CA ARG A 199 3.71 14.20 -3.13
C ARG A 199 4.22 14.93 -4.37
N LEU A 200 5.43 15.50 -4.30
CA LEU A 200 6.09 16.15 -5.44
C LEU A 200 6.24 15.21 -6.63
N GLN A 201 6.62 13.96 -6.36
CA GLN A 201 6.88 12.93 -7.39
C GLN A 201 5.61 12.60 -8.19
N ASN A 202 4.47 12.43 -7.51
CA ASN A 202 3.22 12.00 -8.15
C ASN A 202 2.27 13.16 -8.49
N TYR A 203 2.55 14.40 -8.05
CA TYR A 203 1.68 15.56 -8.29
C TYR A 203 1.36 15.77 -9.78
N LYS A 204 2.36 15.67 -10.67
CA LYS A 204 2.15 15.86 -12.11
C LYS A 204 1.21 14.79 -12.67
N GLN A 205 1.38 13.54 -12.25
CA GLN A 205 0.54 12.42 -12.69
C GLN A 205 -0.89 12.57 -12.16
N LEU A 206 -1.07 12.88 -10.87
CA LEU A 206 -2.37 13.16 -10.27
C LEU A 206 -3.08 14.34 -10.95
N LYS A 207 -2.36 15.41 -11.25
CA LYS A 207 -2.89 16.57 -11.97
C LYS A 207 -3.30 16.20 -13.40
N ASN A 208 -2.46 15.49 -14.14
CA ASN A 208 -2.78 15.02 -15.49
C ASN A 208 -4.00 14.08 -15.49
N ALA A 209 -4.08 13.20 -14.50
CA ALA A 209 -5.22 12.31 -14.31
C ALA A 209 -6.52 13.08 -14.04
N ALA A 210 -6.46 14.10 -13.17
CA ALA A 210 -7.59 14.98 -12.94
C ALA A 210 -8.02 15.72 -14.22
N HIS A 211 -7.07 16.25 -15.00
CA HIS A 211 -7.37 16.89 -16.29
C HIS A 211 -7.88 15.94 -17.37
N ALA A 212 -7.61 14.64 -17.28
CA ALA A 212 -8.25 13.66 -18.16
C ALA A 212 -9.74 13.46 -17.81
N MET A 213 -10.18 13.89 -16.63
CA MET A 213 -11.54 13.73 -16.12
C MET A 213 -12.38 15.02 -16.16
N THR A 214 -11.74 16.20 -16.18
CA THR A 214 -12.41 17.52 -16.13
C THR A 214 -11.71 18.54 -17.02
N ALA A 215 -12.26 19.75 -17.13
CA ALA A 215 -11.61 20.81 -17.90
C ALA A 215 -10.24 21.21 -17.30
N GLN A 216 -9.39 21.84 -18.10
CA GLN A 216 -7.98 22.10 -17.79
C GLN A 216 -7.72 23.00 -16.56
N ASP A 217 -8.77 23.57 -15.95
CA ASP A 217 -8.68 24.53 -14.84
C ASP A 217 -9.48 24.14 -13.58
N ASP A 218 -10.12 22.96 -13.55
CA ASP A 218 -10.94 22.56 -12.40
C ASP A 218 -10.09 22.15 -11.17
N GLU A 219 -10.50 22.60 -9.98
CA GLU A 219 -9.90 22.17 -8.71
C GLU A 219 -10.16 20.67 -8.46
N PHE A 220 -9.11 19.93 -8.08
CA PHE A 220 -9.23 18.53 -7.69
C PHE A 220 -8.80 18.32 -6.24
N THR A 221 -9.39 17.33 -5.59
CA THR A 221 -8.98 16.88 -4.25
C THR A 221 -8.66 15.38 -4.28
N VAL A 222 -7.70 14.97 -3.45
CA VAL A 222 -7.17 13.61 -3.41
C VAL A 222 -7.32 13.07 -2.00
N GLU A 223 -8.26 12.15 -1.83
CA GLU A 223 -8.48 11.48 -0.54
C GLU A 223 -7.80 10.12 -0.55
N ARG A 224 -7.01 9.79 0.46
CA ARG A 224 -6.41 8.45 0.54
C ARG A 224 -7.53 7.42 0.77
N LEU A 225 -7.63 6.43 -0.12
CA LEU A 225 -8.67 5.40 -0.04
C LEU A 225 -8.26 4.25 0.88
N ALA A 226 -6.99 3.83 0.81
CA ALA A 226 -6.46 2.71 1.59
C ALA A 226 -5.02 2.96 2.05
N LEU A 227 -4.67 2.37 3.19
CA LEU A 227 -3.28 2.25 3.67
C LEU A 227 -2.78 0.86 3.30
N THR A 228 -1.98 0.77 2.24
CA THR A 228 -1.46 -0.53 1.76
C THR A 228 -0.22 -0.94 2.54
N ARG A 229 -0.05 -2.25 2.78
CA ARG A 229 1.19 -2.79 3.38
C ARG A 229 2.38 -2.76 2.42
N SER A 230 2.12 -2.69 1.11
CA SER A 230 3.14 -2.59 0.06
C SER A 230 3.71 -1.18 -0.08
N GLY A 231 3.14 -0.18 0.59
CA GLY A 231 3.52 1.22 0.43
C GLY A 231 2.96 1.91 -0.82
N SER A 232 2.19 1.18 -1.65
CA SER A 232 1.48 1.69 -2.83
C SER A 232 0.44 2.75 -2.44
N THR A 233 0.43 3.87 -3.16
CA THR A 233 -0.57 4.93 -2.94
C THR A 233 -1.86 4.55 -3.64
N ILE A 234 -2.95 4.42 -2.89
CA ILE A 234 -4.31 4.30 -3.44
C ILE A 234 -5.11 5.51 -2.95
N ALA A 235 -5.58 6.32 -3.88
CA ALA A 235 -6.30 7.54 -3.56
C ALA A 235 -7.49 7.77 -4.49
N THR A 236 -8.54 8.35 -3.95
CA THR A 236 -9.70 8.79 -4.69
C THR A 236 -9.48 10.20 -5.19
N LEU A 237 -9.55 10.37 -6.51
CA LEU A 237 -9.60 11.64 -7.20
C LEU A 237 -11.05 12.12 -7.25
N ARG A 238 -11.28 13.31 -6.70
CA ARG A 238 -12.53 14.06 -6.77
C ARG A 238 -12.32 15.26 -7.68
N ALA A 239 -13.03 15.28 -8.80
CA ALA A 239 -13.03 16.41 -9.71
C ALA A 239 -14.48 16.86 -9.97
N GLU A 240 -14.74 18.17 -9.86
CA GLU A 240 -16.07 18.74 -10.08
C GLU A 240 -16.25 19.06 -11.56
N HIS A 241 -17.17 18.35 -12.24
CA HIS A 241 -17.51 18.63 -13.64
C HIS A 241 -18.67 19.62 -13.72
N ALA A 242 -18.52 20.70 -14.49
CA ALA A 242 -19.50 21.78 -14.61
C ALA A 242 -20.90 21.35 -15.13
N THR A 243 -21.02 20.15 -15.72
CA THR A 243 -22.24 19.69 -16.43
C THR A 243 -22.83 18.38 -15.92
N SER A 244 -22.10 17.55 -15.15
CA SER A 244 -22.55 16.20 -14.76
C SER A 244 -22.39 15.84 -13.28
N GLY A 245 -21.96 16.78 -12.43
CA GLY A 245 -21.66 16.52 -11.02
C GLY A 245 -20.28 15.89 -10.80
N LYS A 246 -19.99 15.49 -9.56
CA LYS A 246 -18.68 15.02 -9.10
C LYS A 246 -18.27 13.71 -9.81
N MET A 247 -17.20 13.77 -10.61
CA MET A 247 -16.58 12.56 -11.16
C MET A 247 -15.55 12.02 -10.15
N MET A 248 -15.66 10.73 -9.86
CA MET A 248 -14.82 10.02 -8.90
C MET A 248 -13.94 9.03 -9.65
N ALA A 249 -12.64 9.03 -9.42
CA ALA A 249 -11.72 8.00 -9.90
C ALA A 249 -10.81 7.52 -8.79
N VAL A 250 -10.18 6.38 -8.99
CA VAL A 250 -9.16 5.84 -8.08
C VAL A 250 -7.82 5.89 -8.79
N TYR A 251 -6.90 6.67 -8.23
CA TYR A 251 -5.49 6.68 -8.59
C TYR A 251 -4.76 5.58 -7.81
N LYS A 252 -3.95 4.81 -8.53
CA LYS A 252 -3.05 3.79 -7.99
C LYS A 252 -1.63 4.06 -8.46
N GLU A 253 -0.67 3.97 -7.55
CA GLU A 253 0.76 4.09 -7.81
C GLU A 253 1.51 2.94 -7.14
N GLY A 254 2.47 2.36 -7.85
CA GLY A 254 3.27 1.25 -7.36
C GLY A 254 4.38 0.89 -8.33
N GLU A 255 5.00 -0.26 -8.10
CA GLU A 255 6.04 -0.81 -8.98
C GLU A 255 5.54 -0.92 -10.43
N SER A 256 6.30 -0.38 -11.39
CA SER A 256 5.92 -0.31 -12.82
C SER A 256 5.45 -1.65 -13.37
N GLN A 257 6.18 -2.72 -13.03
CA GLN A 257 5.85 -4.07 -13.48
C GLN A 257 4.46 -4.53 -13.01
N LYS A 258 4.11 -4.25 -11.75
CA LYS A 258 2.78 -4.57 -11.19
C LYS A 258 1.66 -3.77 -11.86
N VAL A 259 1.93 -2.50 -12.19
CA VAL A 259 0.97 -1.64 -12.90
C VAL A 259 0.73 -2.16 -14.32
N ILE A 260 1.78 -2.59 -15.03
CA ILE A 260 1.66 -3.22 -16.35
C ILE A 260 0.83 -4.51 -16.26
N GLU A 261 1.11 -5.35 -15.25
CA GLU A 261 0.35 -6.59 -15.00
C GLU A 261 -1.13 -6.30 -14.70
N GLU A 262 -1.44 -5.27 -13.89
CA GLU A 262 -2.82 -4.87 -13.62
C GLU A 262 -3.52 -4.34 -14.89
N LEU A 263 -2.84 -3.53 -15.71
CA LEU A 263 -3.38 -3.05 -16.99
C LEU A 263 -3.71 -4.22 -17.93
N TYR A 264 -2.80 -5.18 -18.07
CA TYR A 264 -3.02 -6.39 -18.86
C TYR A 264 -4.21 -7.20 -18.32
N GLY A 265 -4.27 -7.40 -17.00
CA GLY A 265 -5.38 -8.10 -16.36
C GLY A 265 -6.72 -7.43 -16.60
N VAL A 266 -6.80 -6.10 -16.45
CA VAL A 266 -8.02 -5.34 -16.73
C VAL A 266 -8.45 -5.51 -18.19
N ASP A 267 -7.52 -5.48 -19.15
CA ASP A 267 -7.83 -5.66 -20.57
C ASP A 267 -8.35 -7.08 -20.88
N GLN A 268 -7.71 -8.11 -20.32
CA GLN A 268 -8.18 -9.51 -20.43
C GLN A 268 -9.62 -9.66 -19.92
N TRP A 269 -9.89 -9.15 -18.72
CA TRP A 269 -11.22 -9.20 -18.13
C TRP A 269 -12.24 -8.39 -18.92
N LYS A 270 -11.84 -7.24 -19.49
CA LYS A 270 -12.71 -6.46 -20.36
C LYS A 270 -13.11 -7.20 -21.63
N ARG A 271 -12.19 -7.98 -22.22
CA ARG A 271 -12.49 -8.79 -23.42
C ARG A 271 -13.46 -9.92 -23.11
N VAL A 272 -13.30 -10.62 -21.98
CA VAL A 272 -14.15 -11.76 -21.61
C VAL A 272 -15.50 -11.32 -21.04
N TYR A 273 -15.51 -10.37 -20.11
CA TYR A 273 -16.71 -9.90 -19.46
C TYR A 273 -16.55 -8.43 -19.02
N PRO A 274 -16.83 -7.45 -19.91
CA PRO A 274 -16.59 -6.03 -19.67
C PRO A 274 -17.24 -5.46 -18.41
N LYS A 275 -18.25 -6.14 -17.88
CA LYS A 275 -19.03 -5.64 -16.75
C LYS A 275 -18.40 -5.87 -15.37
N VAL A 276 -17.34 -6.66 -15.23
CA VAL A 276 -16.74 -6.92 -13.90
C VAL A 276 -15.47 -6.14 -13.60
N ALA A 277 -14.67 -5.80 -14.61
CA ALA A 277 -13.42 -5.06 -14.40
C ALA A 277 -13.67 -3.54 -14.45
N PRO A 278 -12.87 -2.74 -13.72
CA PRO A 278 -12.92 -1.30 -13.82
C PRO A 278 -12.46 -0.81 -15.19
N THR A 279 -12.92 0.39 -15.55
CA THR A 279 -12.39 1.13 -16.69
C THR A 279 -11.13 1.87 -16.33
N VAL A 280 -10.03 1.56 -17.00
CA VAL A 280 -8.80 2.39 -17.00
C VAL A 280 -9.10 3.68 -17.75
N LEU A 281 -8.97 4.81 -17.06
CA LEU A 281 -9.17 6.16 -17.60
C LEU A 281 -7.86 6.71 -18.17
N SER A 282 -6.75 6.51 -17.46
CA SER A 282 -5.40 6.84 -17.92
C SER A 282 -4.38 5.98 -17.20
N HIS A 283 -3.19 5.86 -17.77
CA HIS A 283 -2.05 5.22 -17.13
C HIS A 283 -0.75 5.89 -17.58
N HIS A 284 0.29 5.73 -16.78
CA HIS A 284 1.62 6.24 -17.06
C HIS A 284 2.66 5.26 -16.53
N VAL A 285 3.39 4.66 -17.46
CA VAL A 285 4.53 3.78 -17.18
C VAL A 285 5.59 4.10 -18.23
N GLU A 286 6.72 4.69 -17.82
CA GLU A 286 7.85 4.97 -18.71
C GLU A 286 8.88 3.82 -18.68
N GLN A 287 9.57 3.59 -19.79
CA GLN A 287 10.62 2.57 -19.86
C GLN A 287 11.81 2.99 -18.99
N GLY A 288 12.16 2.15 -18.01
CA GLY A 288 13.26 2.40 -17.08
C GLY A 288 12.83 3.00 -15.74
N ASP A 289 11.57 3.42 -15.60
CA ASP A 289 11.02 3.89 -14.32
C ASP A 289 10.66 2.70 -13.42
N GLU A 290 11.06 2.79 -12.16
CA GLU A 290 10.71 1.80 -11.12
C GLU A 290 9.24 1.91 -10.68
N LEU A 291 8.62 3.08 -10.87
CA LEU A 291 7.25 3.38 -10.46
C LEU A 291 6.33 3.66 -11.65
N GLY A 292 5.18 2.99 -11.67
CA GLY A 292 4.08 3.23 -12.59
C GLY A 292 2.86 3.78 -11.86
N SER A 293 1.97 4.39 -12.61
CA SER A 293 0.67 4.83 -12.10
C SER A 293 -0.47 4.54 -13.07
N MET A 294 -1.67 4.35 -12.51
CA MET A 294 -2.89 4.20 -13.29
C MET A 294 -4.08 4.83 -12.57
N VAL A 295 -5.04 5.28 -13.36
CA VAL A 295 -6.28 5.88 -12.88
C VAL A 295 -7.42 5.05 -13.44
N ILE A 296 -8.24 4.54 -12.53
CA ILE A 296 -9.39 3.73 -12.86
C ILE A 296 -10.67 4.44 -12.42
N GLU A 297 -11.80 4.09 -13.03
CA GLU A 297 -13.10 4.57 -12.59
C GLU A 297 -13.35 4.21 -11.11
N HIS A 298 -14.00 5.10 -10.38
CA HIS A 298 -14.46 4.76 -9.04
C HIS A 298 -15.63 3.78 -9.12
N LEU A 299 -15.43 2.59 -8.54
CA LEU A 299 -16.45 1.57 -8.49
C LEU A 299 -17.37 1.80 -7.27
N PRO A 300 -18.69 2.00 -7.46
CA PRO A 300 -19.62 2.12 -6.35
C PRO A 300 -19.79 0.78 -5.63
N GLY A 301 -20.15 0.84 -4.34
CA GLY A 301 -20.48 -0.34 -3.55
C GLY A 301 -19.56 -0.55 -2.35
N ARG A 302 -19.68 -1.72 -1.74
CA ARG A 302 -18.87 -2.17 -0.59
C ARG A 302 -18.16 -3.47 -0.91
N THR A 303 -16.96 -3.67 -0.37
CA THR A 303 -16.25 -4.94 -0.51
C THR A 303 -16.98 -6.06 0.23
N LEU A 304 -16.83 -7.32 -0.21
CA LEU A 304 -17.35 -8.47 0.53
C LEU A 304 -16.76 -8.49 1.95
N GLU A 305 -15.48 -8.18 2.11
CA GLU A 305 -14.85 -8.01 3.42
C GLU A 305 -15.63 -7.02 4.31
N SER A 306 -15.90 -5.81 3.80
CA SER A 306 -16.64 -4.79 4.54
C SER A 306 -18.04 -5.27 4.92
N LEU A 307 -18.76 -5.93 4.01
CA LEU A 307 -20.09 -6.46 4.30
C LEU A 307 -20.05 -7.52 5.42
N LEU A 308 -19.06 -8.41 5.39
CA LEU A 308 -18.90 -9.47 6.39
C LEU A 308 -18.46 -8.94 7.75
N LEU A 309 -17.53 -7.97 7.80
CA LEU A 309 -17.06 -7.36 9.05
C LEU A 309 -18.09 -6.47 9.73
N ASN A 310 -19.12 -6.01 9.02
CA ASN A 310 -20.16 -5.11 9.54
C ASN A 310 -21.54 -5.80 9.64
N ASP A 311 -21.56 -7.13 9.73
CA ASP A 311 -22.77 -7.94 9.89
C ASP A 311 -23.87 -7.68 8.83
N GLN A 312 -23.47 -7.24 7.63
CA GLN A 312 -24.40 -6.98 6.52
C GLN A 312 -24.73 -8.27 5.76
N TRP A 313 -25.15 -9.30 6.50
CA TRP A 313 -25.33 -10.68 6.01
C TRP A 313 -26.30 -10.80 4.83
N LYS A 314 -27.36 -9.98 4.79
CA LYS A 314 -28.30 -9.95 3.67
C LYS A 314 -27.61 -9.52 2.38
N SER A 315 -26.84 -8.44 2.41
CA SER A 315 -26.08 -7.95 1.27
C SER A 315 -24.96 -8.90 0.88
N ALA A 316 -24.25 -9.50 1.86
CA ALA A 316 -23.22 -10.50 1.60
C ALA A 316 -23.77 -11.76 0.90
N LYS A 317 -24.93 -12.26 1.35
CA LYS A 317 -25.64 -13.37 0.70
C LYS A 317 -26.06 -12.98 -0.72
N GLN A 318 -26.59 -11.79 -0.94
CA GLN A 318 -26.97 -11.31 -2.26
C GLN A 318 -25.75 -11.21 -3.20
N LEU A 319 -24.63 -10.65 -2.71
CA LEU A 319 -23.35 -10.62 -3.41
C LEU A 319 -22.92 -12.02 -3.81
N ALA A 320 -22.94 -12.99 -2.89
CA ALA A 320 -22.54 -14.37 -3.16
C ALA A 320 -23.41 -15.04 -4.26
N HIS A 321 -24.72 -14.77 -4.27
CA HIS A 321 -25.61 -15.25 -5.34
C HIS A 321 -25.29 -14.60 -6.70
N THR A 322 -25.08 -13.28 -6.73
CA THR A 322 -24.70 -12.55 -7.95
C THR A 322 -23.32 -12.99 -8.45
N LEU A 323 -22.39 -13.26 -7.53
CA LEU A 323 -21.07 -13.81 -7.80
C LEU A 323 -21.14 -15.16 -8.50
N GLN A 324 -21.89 -16.12 -7.96
CA GLN A 324 -22.02 -17.45 -8.57
C GLN A 324 -22.59 -17.38 -9.99
N ARG A 325 -23.62 -16.55 -10.21
CA ARG A 325 -24.21 -16.34 -11.55
C ARG A 325 -23.20 -15.73 -12.52
N THR A 326 -22.38 -14.80 -12.04
CA THR A 326 -21.40 -14.10 -12.85
C THR A 326 -20.20 -14.99 -13.16
N LEU A 327 -19.64 -15.68 -12.17
CA LEU A 327 -18.57 -16.68 -12.35
C LEU A 327 -19.00 -17.77 -13.32
N ARG A 328 -20.23 -18.30 -13.20
CA ARG A 328 -20.73 -19.31 -14.14
C ARG A 328 -20.71 -18.82 -15.59
N LYS A 329 -21.00 -17.54 -15.84
CA LYS A 329 -20.93 -16.94 -17.17
C LYS A 329 -19.48 -16.78 -17.62
N ILE A 330 -18.65 -16.16 -16.78
CA ILE A 330 -17.22 -15.95 -17.06
C ILE A 330 -16.52 -17.27 -17.39
N TRP A 331 -16.67 -18.28 -16.52
CA TRP A 331 -16.03 -19.57 -16.71
C TRP A 331 -16.53 -20.30 -17.95
N LYS A 332 -17.81 -20.19 -18.30
CA LYS A 332 -18.32 -20.76 -19.56
C LYS A 332 -17.75 -20.03 -20.79
N THR A 333 -17.71 -18.70 -20.76
CA THR A 333 -17.25 -17.88 -21.89
C THR A 333 -15.73 -17.94 -22.09
N SER A 334 -14.95 -18.02 -21.01
CA SER A 334 -13.49 -18.08 -21.04
C SER A 334 -12.92 -19.49 -21.05
N ARG A 335 -13.76 -20.53 -21.07
CA ARG A 335 -13.28 -21.91 -21.07
C ARG A 335 -12.45 -22.19 -22.32
N THR A 336 -11.24 -22.69 -22.13
CA THR A 336 -10.44 -23.30 -23.19
C THR A 336 -10.33 -24.80 -22.96
N ASN A 337 -9.89 -25.57 -23.95
CA ASN A 337 -9.62 -27.00 -23.76
C ASN A 337 -8.21 -27.29 -23.26
N GLU A 338 -7.42 -26.25 -22.95
CA GLU A 338 -6.06 -26.42 -22.47
C GLU A 338 -6.08 -26.83 -20.98
N PRO A 339 -5.43 -27.95 -20.62
CA PRO A 339 -5.29 -28.32 -19.22
C PRO A 339 -4.48 -27.29 -18.44
N ALA A 340 -4.90 -26.96 -17.22
CA ALA A 340 -4.18 -26.02 -16.36
C ALA A 340 -3.38 -26.74 -15.26
N GLN A 341 -2.20 -26.19 -14.95
CA GLN A 341 -1.34 -26.57 -13.84
C GLN A 341 -0.93 -25.30 -13.08
N PRO A 342 -1.61 -24.98 -11.97
CA PRO A 342 -1.33 -23.77 -11.21
C PRO A 342 0.00 -23.78 -10.43
N GLU A 343 0.62 -24.94 -10.26
CA GLU A 343 1.86 -25.11 -9.51
C GLU A 343 1.73 -24.66 -8.03
N TYR A 344 0.63 -25.03 -7.38
CA TYR A 344 0.30 -24.71 -5.99
C TYR A 344 1.46 -24.99 -5.03
N MET A 345 2.14 -26.14 -5.16
CA MET A 345 3.27 -26.47 -4.29
C MET A 345 4.50 -25.59 -4.55
N GLN A 346 4.77 -25.21 -5.80
CA GLN A 346 5.84 -24.26 -6.11
C GLN A 346 5.50 -22.85 -5.59
N GLN A 347 4.25 -22.41 -5.75
CA GLN A 347 3.77 -21.15 -5.17
C GLN A 347 3.89 -21.16 -3.64
N LEU A 348 3.51 -22.26 -2.99
CA LEU A 348 3.63 -22.42 -1.54
C LEU A 348 5.10 -22.35 -1.11
N ARG A 349 5.99 -23.11 -1.76
CA ARG A 349 7.44 -23.14 -1.48
C ARG A 349 8.06 -21.74 -1.56
N LYS A 350 7.72 -20.96 -2.60
CA LYS A 350 8.18 -19.56 -2.76
C LYS A 350 7.73 -18.65 -1.60
N ARG A 351 6.61 -18.95 -0.95
CA ARG A 351 6.04 -18.14 0.14
C ARG A 351 6.42 -18.62 1.54
N MET A 352 6.94 -19.83 1.70
CA MET A 352 7.32 -20.38 3.00
C MET A 352 8.33 -19.54 3.78
N PRO A 353 9.38 -18.92 3.17
CA PRO A 353 10.31 -18.08 3.91
C PRO A 353 9.61 -16.90 4.61
N GLU A 354 8.71 -16.19 3.91
CA GLU A 354 7.93 -15.08 4.48
C GLU A 354 7.02 -15.56 5.61
N THR A 355 6.34 -16.70 5.41
CA THR A 355 5.47 -17.30 6.43
C THR A 355 6.23 -17.68 7.71
N ARG A 356 7.40 -18.30 7.57
CA ARG A 356 8.26 -18.71 8.69
C ARG A 356 8.88 -17.51 9.40
N HIS A 357 9.14 -16.41 8.69
CA HIS A 357 9.58 -15.17 9.30
C HIS A 357 8.51 -14.60 10.25
N THR A 358 7.24 -14.57 9.82
CA THR A 358 6.13 -14.10 10.68
C THR A 358 5.85 -15.07 11.83
N HIS A 359 5.94 -16.37 11.59
CA HIS A 359 5.68 -17.41 12.59
C HIS A 359 6.79 -18.47 12.64
N PRO A 360 7.90 -18.21 13.34
CA PRO A 360 9.07 -19.11 13.37
C PRO A 360 8.81 -20.48 14.00
N THR A 361 7.69 -20.66 14.70
CA THR A 361 7.32 -21.93 15.34
C THR A 361 6.36 -22.78 14.50
N LEU A 362 5.75 -22.22 13.45
CA LEU A 362 4.83 -22.96 12.59
C LEU A 362 5.62 -23.71 11.51
N PHE A 363 5.11 -24.88 11.07
CA PHE A 363 5.68 -25.67 9.97
C PHE A 363 7.13 -26.20 10.18
N HIS A 364 7.67 -26.15 11.40
CA HIS A 364 9.09 -26.41 11.68
C HIS A 364 9.41 -27.74 12.37
N THR A 365 8.42 -28.56 12.71
CA THR A 365 8.67 -29.77 13.50
C THR A 365 8.25 -31.02 12.76
N HIS A 366 9.20 -31.94 12.58
CA HIS A 366 8.87 -33.36 12.57
C HIS A 366 8.14 -33.68 13.87
N GLN A 367 6.99 -34.33 13.75
CA GLN A 367 6.21 -34.77 14.89
C GLN A 367 6.28 -36.31 14.96
N THR A 368 6.30 -36.84 16.16
CA THR A 368 6.15 -38.28 16.38
C THR A 368 4.92 -38.47 17.26
N ILE A 369 3.95 -39.23 16.78
CA ILE A 369 2.70 -39.51 17.49
C ILE A 369 2.70 -41.00 17.81
N CYS A 370 2.78 -41.35 19.10
CA CYS A 370 2.82 -42.75 19.55
C CYS A 370 3.90 -43.60 18.84
N GLY A 371 5.07 -43.02 18.57
CA GLY A 371 6.18 -43.68 17.87
C GLY A 371 6.09 -43.65 16.34
N LEU A 372 4.98 -43.18 15.76
CA LEU A 372 4.85 -43.02 14.31
C LEU A 372 5.35 -41.63 13.87
N PRO A 373 6.34 -41.55 12.97
CA PRO A 373 6.81 -40.29 12.44
C PRO A 373 5.75 -39.70 11.51
N ARG A 374 5.38 -38.45 11.77
CA ARG A 374 4.56 -37.63 10.88
C ARG A 374 5.49 -36.86 9.94
N PRO A 375 5.18 -36.79 8.63
CA PRO A 375 5.97 -36.01 7.69
C PRO A 375 6.07 -34.55 8.13
N SER A 376 7.23 -33.94 7.91
CA SER A 376 7.38 -32.50 8.06
C SER A 376 6.58 -31.76 6.98
N PHE A 377 6.32 -30.47 7.18
CA PHE A 377 5.56 -29.71 6.20
C PHE A 377 6.29 -29.58 4.85
N ASP A 378 7.62 -29.50 4.85
CA ASP A 378 8.41 -29.50 3.61
C ASP A 378 8.31 -30.85 2.89
N GLU A 379 8.37 -31.96 3.62
CA GLU A 379 8.15 -33.29 3.04
C GLU A 379 6.74 -33.45 2.47
N LEU A 380 5.72 -32.83 3.09
CA LEU A 380 4.37 -32.80 2.53
C LEU A 380 4.34 -32.05 1.20
N ILE A 381 5.00 -30.89 1.10
CA ILE A 381 5.11 -30.14 -0.16
C ILE A 381 5.79 -31.01 -1.23
N ASP A 382 6.90 -31.67 -0.89
CA ASP A 382 7.66 -32.50 -1.83
C ASP A 382 6.88 -33.73 -2.29
N ARG A 383 6.06 -34.34 -1.42
CA ARG A 383 5.20 -35.47 -1.76
C ARG A 383 3.97 -35.07 -2.59
N VAL A 384 3.39 -33.90 -2.34
CA VAL A 384 2.20 -33.42 -3.05
C VAL A 384 2.56 -32.87 -4.43
N GLU A 385 3.72 -32.25 -4.62
CA GLU A 385 4.12 -31.68 -5.91
C GLU A 385 4.02 -32.64 -7.11
N PRO A 386 4.52 -33.89 -7.07
CA PRO A 386 4.34 -34.82 -8.18
C PRO A 386 2.88 -35.28 -8.35
N LEU A 387 2.10 -35.37 -7.27
CA LEU A 387 0.67 -35.71 -7.34
C LEU A 387 -0.13 -34.59 -8.01
N GLU A 388 0.18 -33.34 -7.71
CA GLU A 388 -0.41 -32.17 -8.35
C GLU A 388 -0.24 -32.22 -9.87
N ARG A 389 0.94 -32.63 -10.36
CA ARG A 389 1.19 -32.76 -11.81
C ARG A 389 0.34 -33.81 -12.50
N GLN A 390 -0.13 -34.83 -11.76
CA GLN A 390 -1.06 -35.85 -12.25
C GLN A 390 -2.51 -35.37 -12.17
N LEU A 391 -2.83 -34.58 -11.14
CA LEU A 391 -4.13 -33.97 -10.89
C LEU A 391 -4.28 -32.66 -11.66
N ARG A 392 -4.13 -32.67 -12.99
CA ARG A 392 -4.31 -31.45 -13.80
C ARG A 392 -5.79 -31.10 -13.90
N ALA A 393 -6.09 -29.80 -13.98
CA ALA A 393 -7.43 -29.37 -14.33
C ALA A 393 -7.69 -29.72 -15.81
N PRO A 394 -8.84 -30.29 -16.17
CA PRO A 394 -9.12 -30.75 -17.53
C PRO A 394 -9.31 -29.60 -18.55
N PHE A 395 -9.48 -28.38 -18.07
CA PHE A 395 -9.62 -27.16 -18.86
C PHE A 395 -9.10 -25.97 -18.06
N SER A 396 -8.88 -24.84 -18.74
CA SER A 396 -8.56 -23.56 -18.12
C SER A 396 -9.70 -22.57 -18.35
N VAL A 397 -9.83 -21.61 -17.43
CA VAL A 397 -10.73 -20.46 -17.53
C VAL A 397 -9.97 -19.20 -17.14
N LEU A 398 -10.49 -18.03 -17.48
CA LEU A 398 -9.96 -16.79 -16.95
C LEU A 398 -10.24 -16.73 -15.44
N ILE A 399 -9.17 -16.65 -14.65
CA ILE A 399 -9.20 -16.51 -13.19
C ILE A 399 -8.67 -15.14 -12.76
N HIS A 400 -8.99 -14.73 -11.54
CA HIS A 400 -8.48 -13.53 -10.92
C HIS A 400 -7.07 -13.73 -10.38
N GLY A 401 -6.77 -14.92 -9.84
CA GLY A 401 -5.46 -15.30 -9.29
C GLY A 401 -5.18 -14.82 -7.86
N ASP A 402 -5.92 -13.82 -7.36
CA ASP A 402 -5.88 -13.31 -5.98
C ASP A 402 -7.29 -12.97 -5.44
N PHE A 403 -8.19 -13.95 -5.51
CA PHE A 403 -9.63 -13.74 -5.33
C PHE A 403 -10.08 -13.60 -3.87
N ASN A 404 -9.49 -12.67 -3.13
CA ASN A 404 -9.81 -12.41 -1.73
C ASN A 404 -11.13 -11.62 -1.55
N VAL A 405 -11.70 -11.66 -0.35
CA VAL A 405 -12.91 -10.90 0.05
C VAL A 405 -12.82 -9.38 -0.14
N ASP A 406 -11.63 -8.80 -0.08
CA ASP A 406 -11.37 -7.37 -0.29
C ASP A 406 -11.32 -6.99 -1.78
N ASN A 407 -11.11 -7.96 -2.67
CA ASN A 407 -11.06 -7.76 -4.13
C ASN A 407 -12.43 -7.87 -4.82
N LEU A 408 -13.50 -8.05 -4.05
CA LEU A 408 -14.88 -8.20 -4.51
C LEU A 408 -15.75 -7.04 -4.06
N ILE A 409 -16.16 -6.15 -4.96
CA ILE A 409 -17.07 -5.04 -4.66
C ILE A 409 -18.49 -5.38 -5.10
N TYR A 410 -19.49 -5.01 -4.30
CA TYR A 410 -20.90 -5.13 -4.63
C TYR A 410 -21.63 -3.80 -4.60
N ASP A 411 -22.16 -3.43 -5.76
CA ASP A 411 -23.10 -2.34 -5.96
C ASP A 411 -24.52 -2.86 -5.75
N GLU A 412 -25.09 -2.57 -4.58
CA GLU A 412 -26.44 -2.93 -4.19
C GLU A 412 -27.51 -2.29 -5.11
N LEU A 413 -27.27 -1.05 -5.58
CA LEU A 413 -28.23 -0.31 -6.40
C LEU A 413 -28.38 -0.94 -7.78
N LYS A 414 -27.25 -1.35 -8.38
CA LYS A 414 -27.23 -1.99 -9.70
C LYS A 414 -27.27 -3.51 -9.63
N ASN A 415 -27.27 -4.11 -8.43
CA ASN A 415 -27.11 -5.54 -8.18
C ASN A 415 -25.97 -6.13 -9.02
N ARG A 416 -24.79 -5.49 -8.93
CA ARG A 416 -23.63 -5.78 -9.78
C ARG A 416 -22.39 -5.99 -8.93
N ILE A 417 -21.52 -6.88 -9.38
CA ILE A 417 -20.21 -7.12 -8.77
C ILE A 417 -19.10 -6.53 -9.62
N TYR A 418 -18.03 -6.13 -8.97
CA TYR A 418 -16.80 -5.71 -9.61
C TYR A 418 -15.61 -6.42 -8.97
N PHE A 419 -14.58 -6.68 -9.78
CA PHE A 419 -13.30 -7.22 -9.35
C PHE A 419 -12.24 -6.12 -9.42
N ILE A 420 -11.42 -6.02 -8.39
CA ILE A 420 -10.30 -5.07 -8.33
C ILE A 420 -9.01 -5.83 -8.08
N ASP A 421 -7.87 -5.19 -8.36
CA ASP A 421 -6.54 -5.80 -8.17
C ASP A 421 -6.28 -7.00 -9.11
N LEU A 422 -6.46 -6.76 -10.41
CA LEU A 422 -6.44 -7.79 -11.46
C LEU A 422 -5.02 -8.17 -11.94
N HIS A 423 -3.97 -7.81 -11.20
CA HIS A 423 -2.57 -8.04 -11.60
C HIS A 423 -2.17 -9.51 -11.71
N ARG A 424 -2.94 -10.44 -11.13
CA ARG A 424 -2.72 -11.90 -11.24
C ARG A 424 -3.65 -12.60 -12.21
N ALA A 425 -4.40 -11.85 -13.02
CA ALA A 425 -5.34 -12.43 -13.94
C ALA A 425 -4.63 -13.28 -15.01
N SER A 426 -5.10 -14.52 -15.19
CA SER A 426 -4.54 -15.45 -16.17
C SER A 426 -5.55 -16.54 -16.51
N TYR A 427 -5.28 -17.30 -17.58
CA TYR A 427 -6.00 -18.55 -17.84
C TYR A 427 -5.41 -19.65 -16.98
N SER A 428 -6.21 -20.24 -16.09
CA SER A 428 -5.75 -21.30 -15.19
C SER A 428 -6.95 -22.09 -14.63
N ASP A 429 -6.69 -22.86 -13.59
CA ASP A 429 -7.68 -23.64 -12.86
C ASP A 429 -8.59 -22.76 -12.00
N TYR A 430 -9.90 -22.85 -12.21
CA TYR A 430 -10.91 -22.12 -11.44
C TYR A 430 -10.90 -22.44 -9.94
N VAL A 431 -10.33 -23.58 -9.55
CA VAL A 431 -10.13 -23.95 -8.14
C VAL A 431 -9.19 -23.00 -7.41
N GLN A 432 -8.27 -22.35 -8.12
CA GLN A 432 -7.36 -21.37 -7.50
C GLN A 432 -8.15 -20.22 -6.86
N ASP A 433 -9.03 -19.56 -7.61
CA ASP A 433 -9.86 -18.47 -7.11
C ASP A 433 -10.76 -18.93 -5.96
N LEU A 434 -11.36 -20.12 -6.08
CA LEU A 434 -12.21 -20.68 -5.03
C LEU A 434 -11.44 -20.90 -3.72
N SER A 435 -10.25 -21.48 -3.79
CA SER A 435 -9.43 -21.76 -2.60
C SER A 435 -9.01 -20.46 -1.89
N VAL A 436 -8.64 -19.43 -2.66
CA VAL A 436 -8.26 -18.12 -2.11
C VAL A 436 -9.47 -17.44 -1.47
N LEU A 437 -10.63 -17.44 -2.14
CA LEU A 437 -11.84 -16.85 -1.61
C LEU A 437 -12.29 -17.56 -0.32
N MET A 438 -12.38 -18.89 -0.33
CA MET A 438 -12.80 -19.66 0.85
C MET A 438 -11.85 -19.46 2.04
N ALA A 439 -10.54 -19.50 1.82
CA ALA A 439 -9.55 -19.24 2.87
C ALA A 439 -9.63 -17.78 3.37
N SER A 440 -9.86 -16.81 2.48
CA SER A 440 -9.99 -15.39 2.85
C SER A 440 -11.28 -15.07 3.61
N ILE A 441 -12.38 -15.79 3.37
CA ILE A 441 -13.59 -15.71 4.20
C ILE A 441 -13.30 -16.26 5.60
N TYR A 442 -12.69 -17.45 5.68
CA TYR A 442 -12.40 -18.09 6.97
C TYR A 442 -11.41 -17.29 7.82
N ARG A 443 -10.42 -16.62 7.20
CA ARG A 443 -9.39 -15.85 7.92
C ARG A 443 -9.88 -14.54 8.55
N LEU A 444 -11.13 -14.11 8.30
CA LEU A 444 -11.65 -12.87 8.88
C LEU A 444 -11.62 -12.92 10.42
N PRO A 445 -11.20 -11.87 11.13
CA PRO A 445 -11.02 -11.86 12.59
C PRO A 445 -12.34 -11.77 13.38
N ILE A 446 -13.37 -12.48 12.94
CA ILE A 446 -14.68 -12.60 13.56
C ILE A 446 -14.65 -13.85 14.46
N MET A 447 -14.86 -13.75 15.77
CA MET A 447 -14.71 -14.91 16.67
C MET A 447 -16.03 -15.39 17.29
N ASP A 448 -17.10 -14.63 17.13
CA ASP A 448 -18.42 -14.98 17.67
C ASP A 448 -19.07 -16.12 16.88
N ALA A 449 -19.70 -17.05 17.60
CA ALA A 449 -20.22 -18.30 17.03
C ALA A 449 -21.28 -18.07 15.93
N ALA A 450 -22.21 -17.13 16.12
CA ALA A 450 -23.28 -16.86 15.16
C ALA A 450 -22.76 -16.25 13.84
N PRO A 451 -21.98 -15.15 13.85
CA PRO A 451 -21.27 -14.67 12.66
C PRO A 451 -20.39 -15.73 11.99
N ARG A 452 -19.70 -16.57 12.78
CA ARG A 452 -18.89 -17.66 12.22
C ARG A 452 -19.71 -18.70 11.47
N ALA A 453 -20.88 -19.07 12.00
CA ALA A 453 -21.80 -19.97 11.30
C ALA A 453 -22.25 -19.39 9.94
N GLU A 454 -22.47 -18.07 9.86
CA GLU A 454 -22.81 -17.38 8.61
C GLU A 454 -21.65 -17.40 7.59
N LEU A 455 -20.42 -17.14 8.03
CA LEU A 455 -19.22 -17.31 7.18
C LEU A 455 -19.12 -18.74 6.63
N MET A 456 -19.36 -19.75 7.47
CA MET A 456 -19.32 -21.14 7.04
C MET A 456 -20.46 -21.47 6.07
N GLY A 457 -21.64 -20.88 6.25
CA GLY A 457 -22.74 -20.94 5.30
C GLY A 457 -22.32 -20.46 3.90
N LEU A 458 -21.62 -19.33 3.82
CA LEU A 458 -21.10 -18.80 2.54
C LEU A 458 -20.06 -19.72 1.90
N ILE A 459 -19.12 -20.25 2.69
CA ILE A 459 -18.10 -21.19 2.20
C ILE A 459 -18.74 -22.47 1.65
N ARG A 460 -19.74 -23.03 2.36
CA ARG A 460 -20.53 -24.17 1.89
C ARG A 460 -21.24 -23.87 0.57
N GLN A 461 -21.85 -22.69 0.47
CA GLN A 461 -22.52 -22.26 -0.75
C GLN A 461 -21.57 -22.19 -1.95
N LEU A 462 -20.37 -21.62 -1.76
CA LEU A 462 -19.32 -21.52 -2.79
C LEU A 462 -18.85 -22.91 -3.22
N TYR A 463 -18.57 -23.81 -2.28
CA TYR A 463 -18.19 -25.19 -2.58
C TYR A 463 -19.27 -25.93 -3.38
N GLN A 464 -20.54 -25.85 -2.96
CA GLN A 464 -21.65 -26.49 -3.67
C GLN A 464 -21.85 -25.95 -5.08
N PHE A 465 -21.67 -24.64 -5.27
CA PHE A 465 -21.67 -24.03 -6.59
C PHE A 465 -20.55 -24.61 -7.48
N ALA A 466 -19.32 -24.59 -6.99
CA ALA A 466 -18.16 -25.07 -7.71
C ALA A 466 -18.24 -26.55 -8.05
N ARG A 467 -18.67 -27.39 -7.10
CA ARG A 467 -18.84 -28.83 -7.32
C ARG A 467 -19.90 -29.16 -8.36
N ARG A 468 -20.99 -28.37 -8.43
CA ARG A 468 -21.97 -28.50 -9.52
C ARG A 468 -21.35 -28.14 -10.86
N PHE A 469 -20.57 -27.05 -10.92
CA PHE A 469 -19.85 -26.67 -12.13
C PHE A 469 -18.84 -27.75 -12.57
N ALA A 470 -18.10 -28.33 -11.63
CA ALA A 470 -17.19 -29.44 -11.89
C ALA A 470 -17.91 -30.64 -12.53
N LYS A 471 -19.04 -31.06 -11.91
CA LYS A 471 -19.87 -32.16 -12.43
C LYS A 471 -20.41 -31.89 -13.84
N GLU A 472 -20.88 -30.67 -14.10
CA GLU A 472 -21.36 -30.25 -15.43
C GLU A 472 -20.27 -30.28 -16.51
N ASN A 473 -19.00 -30.20 -16.12
CA ASN A 473 -17.86 -30.19 -17.04
C ASN A 473 -17.00 -31.46 -16.96
N ASN A 474 -17.53 -32.56 -16.38
CA ASN A 474 -16.83 -33.85 -16.21
C ASN A 474 -15.47 -33.73 -15.51
N ASP A 475 -15.38 -32.82 -14.56
CA ASP A 475 -14.15 -32.56 -13.81
C ASP A 475 -14.10 -33.41 -12.54
N VAL A 476 -13.53 -34.62 -12.68
CA VAL A 476 -13.51 -35.65 -11.64
C VAL A 476 -12.46 -35.40 -10.55
N SER A 477 -11.44 -34.59 -10.82
CA SER A 477 -10.33 -34.31 -9.90
C SER A 477 -10.55 -33.07 -9.01
N PHE A 478 -11.71 -32.40 -9.16
CA PHE A 478 -12.04 -31.14 -8.47
C PHE A 478 -11.76 -31.15 -6.96
N ASP A 479 -12.28 -32.14 -6.23
CA ASP A 479 -12.17 -32.17 -4.76
C ASP A 479 -10.70 -32.33 -4.31
N ALA A 480 -9.92 -33.13 -5.03
CA ALA A 480 -8.50 -33.35 -4.73
C ALA A 480 -7.67 -32.09 -5.01
N ARG A 481 -7.89 -31.44 -6.16
CA ARG A 481 -7.25 -30.15 -6.48
C ARG A 481 -7.62 -29.06 -5.49
N LEU A 482 -8.89 -29.00 -5.07
CA LEU A 482 -9.36 -28.01 -4.08
C LEU A 482 -8.70 -28.22 -2.71
N ALA A 483 -8.47 -29.46 -2.29
CA ALA A 483 -7.73 -29.75 -1.06
C ALA A 483 -6.28 -29.24 -1.12
N ILE A 484 -5.57 -29.48 -2.22
CA ILE A 484 -4.20 -28.98 -2.44
C ILE A 484 -4.18 -27.45 -2.44
N ALA A 485 -5.08 -26.83 -3.20
CA ALA A 485 -5.18 -25.38 -3.32
C ALA A 485 -5.53 -24.71 -1.98
N LEU A 486 -6.45 -25.29 -1.19
CA LEU A 486 -6.77 -24.84 0.16
C LEU A 486 -5.59 -25.02 1.12
N GLY A 487 -4.85 -26.13 1.02
CA GLY A 487 -3.62 -26.36 1.80
C GLY A 487 -2.62 -25.21 1.60
N ARG A 488 -2.37 -24.84 0.34
CA ARG A 488 -1.56 -23.67 -0.03
C ARG A 488 -2.14 -22.37 0.52
N SER A 489 -3.44 -22.13 0.33
CA SER A 489 -4.09 -20.87 0.71
C SER A 489 -4.15 -20.66 2.22
N PHE A 490 -4.37 -21.72 3.02
CA PHE A 490 -4.30 -21.65 4.47
C PHE A 490 -2.88 -21.42 4.99
N ALA A 491 -1.90 -22.16 4.48
CA ALA A 491 -0.51 -22.00 4.90
C ALA A 491 0.00 -20.58 4.62
N THR A 492 -0.24 -20.08 3.41
CA THR A 492 0.17 -18.72 3.02
C THR A 492 -0.65 -17.61 3.71
N SER A 493 -1.85 -17.91 4.21
CA SER A 493 -2.65 -16.94 4.97
C SER A 493 -2.10 -16.66 6.37
N THR A 494 -1.35 -17.60 6.96
CA THR A 494 -0.78 -17.43 8.31
C THR A 494 0.05 -16.15 8.43
N ARG A 495 0.81 -15.76 7.40
CA ARG A 495 1.64 -14.54 7.39
C ARG A 495 0.86 -13.23 7.62
N PHE A 496 -0.46 -13.26 7.48
CA PHE A 496 -1.34 -12.10 7.70
C PHE A 496 -1.99 -12.08 9.07
N ILE A 497 -1.87 -13.15 9.86
CA ILE A 497 -2.57 -13.35 11.13
C ILE A 497 -1.60 -13.17 12.28
N TYR A 498 -1.76 -12.10 13.07
CA TYR A 498 -0.91 -11.90 14.25
C TYR A 498 -1.23 -12.89 15.39
N ASP A 499 -2.50 -13.25 15.57
CA ASP A 499 -2.92 -14.16 16.64
C ASP A 499 -2.36 -15.57 16.43
N LYS A 500 -1.45 -15.99 17.31
CA LYS A 500 -0.74 -17.27 17.20
C LYS A 500 -1.67 -18.48 17.23
N ARG A 501 -2.74 -18.43 18.02
CA ARG A 501 -3.70 -19.55 18.12
C ARG A 501 -4.44 -19.74 16.80
N PHE A 502 -4.90 -18.66 16.21
CA PHE A 502 -5.60 -18.70 14.93
C PHE A 502 -4.66 -19.05 13.77
N ALA A 503 -3.44 -18.50 13.73
CA ALA A 503 -2.42 -18.88 12.75
C ALA A 503 -2.10 -20.38 12.84
N ASN A 504 -1.99 -20.95 14.05
CA ASN A 504 -1.79 -22.38 14.25
C ASN A 504 -2.96 -23.21 13.72
N ARG A 505 -4.21 -22.77 13.93
CA ARG A 505 -5.40 -23.44 13.37
C ARG A 505 -5.38 -23.51 11.83
N LEU A 506 -4.93 -22.45 11.17
CA LEU A 506 -4.75 -22.44 9.71
C LEU A 506 -3.62 -23.37 9.27
N ALA A 507 -2.48 -23.34 9.97
CA ALA A 507 -1.34 -24.22 9.69
C ALA A 507 -1.68 -25.72 9.83
N LEU A 508 -2.46 -26.07 10.86
CA LEU A 508 -2.94 -27.44 11.07
C LEU A 508 -3.89 -27.89 9.94
N ARG A 509 -4.83 -27.04 9.52
CA ARG A 509 -5.70 -27.32 8.36
C ARG A 509 -4.91 -27.51 7.08
N ALA A 510 -3.91 -26.66 6.85
CA ALA A 510 -3.01 -26.80 5.71
C ALA A 510 -2.28 -28.15 5.72
N SER A 511 -1.67 -28.50 6.86
CA SER A 511 -0.94 -29.75 7.03
C SER A 511 -1.86 -30.96 6.86
N TYR A 512 -3.04 -30.93 7.47
CA TYR A 512 -4.04 -31.99 7.35
C TYR A 512 -4.47 -32.22 5.89
N LEU A 513 -4.76 -31.16 5.14
CA LEU A 513 -5.17 -31.28 3.74
C LEU A 513 -4.07 -31.87 2.85
N LEU A 514 -2.83 -31.40 3.01
CA LEU A 514 -1.71 -31.93 2.22
C LEU A 514 -1.41 -33.38 2.60
N GLU A 515 -1.40 -33.70 3.89
CA GLU A 515 -1.20 -35.06 4.39
C GLU A 515 -2.30 -36.02 3.91
N ALA A 516 -3.57 -35.62 3.96
CA ALA A 516 -4.69 -36.42 3.46
C ALA A 516 -4.54 -36.76 1.97
N ILE A 517 -4.03 -35.83 1.16
CA ILE A 517 -3.76 -36.06 -0.26
C ILE A 517 -2.59 -37.03 -0.45
N THR A 518 -1.52 -36.94 0.36
CA THR A 518 -0.39 -37.88 0.26
C THR A 518 -0.77 -39.32 0.62
N LEU A 519 -1.79 -39.50 1.46
CA LEU A 519 -2.29 -40.82 1.87
C LEU A 519 -3.32 -41.41 0.90
N LEU A 520 -3.71 -40.65 -0.13
CA LEU A 520 -4.73 -41.08 -1.08
C LEU A 520 -4.11 -42.00 -2.15
N PRO A 521 -4.60 -43.25 -2.28
CA PRO A 521 -4.18 -44.10 -3.40
C PRO A 521 -4.59 -43.48 -4.74
N PRO A 522 -3.77 -43.54 -5.80
CA PRO A 522 -4.10 -42.95 -7.10
C PRO A 522 -5.46 -43.38 -7.65
N GLU A 523 -5.83 -44.65 -7.46
CA GLU A 523 -7.11 -45.23 -7.89
C GLU A 523 -8.35 -44.64 -7.18
N LYS A 524 -8.15 -43.93 -6.06
CA LYS A 524 -9.24 -43.35 -5.25
C LYS A 524 -9.39 -41.84 -5.44
N ILE A 525 -8.58 -41.22 -6.30
CA ILE A 525 -8.61 -39.77 -6.59
C ILE A 525 -10.02 -39.27 -6.94
N GLU A 526 -10.71 -39.94 -7.86
CA GLU A 526 -12.04 -39.53 -8.32
C GLU A 526 -13.14 -39.66 -7.24
N LYS A 527 -12.88 -40.53 -6.26
CA LYS A 527 -13.78 -40.80 -5.12
C LYS A 527 -13.49 -39.89 -3.93
N TYR A 528 -12.37 -39.17 -3.93
CA TYR A 528 -12.03 -38.24 -2.87
C TYR A 528 -13.11 -37.15 -2.75
N ARG A 529 -13.46 -36.84 -1.51
CA ARG A 529 -14.38 -35.75 -1.17
C ARG A 529 -13.70 -34.88 -0.15
N LEU A 530 -13.68 -33.58 -0.40
CA LEU A 530 -13.14 -32.62 0.55
C LEU A 530 -13.96 -32.71 1.86
N PRO A 531 -13.34 -32.94 3.03
CA PRO A 531 -14.02 -32.96 4.32
C PRO A 531 -14.36 -31.52 4.76
N LEU A 532 -15.28 -30.89 4.05
CA LEU A 532 -15.54 -29.46 4.15
C LEU A 532 -15.91 -29.03 5.57
N GLU A 533 -16.70 -29.84 6.29
CA GLU A 533 -17.14 -29.53 7.64
C GLU A 533 -15.97 -29.55 8.63
N ASP A 534 -15.07 -30.54 8.55
CA ASP A 534 -13.90 -30.64 9.44
C ASP A 534 -12.89 -29.52 9.20
N ILE A 535 -12.76 -29.07 7.95
CA ILE A 535 -11.84 -27.99 7.57
C ILE A 535 -12.33 -26.63 8.03
N PHE A 536 -13.65 -26.41 8.03
CA PHE A 536 -14.24 -25.11 8.28
C PHE A 536 -15.05 -25.04 9.60
N SER A 537 -15.09 -26.10 10.41
CA SER A 537 -15.59 -26.03 11.78
C SER A 537 -14.62 -25.28 12.69
N ASP A 538 -15.12 -24.58 13.71
CA ASP A 538 -14.31 -23.93 14.75
C ASP A 538 -14.33 -24.69 16.08
#